data_AF-A0A914CP58-F1
#
_entry.id   AF-A0A914CP58-F1
#
_cell.length_a   1.000
_cell.length_b   1.000
_cell.length_c   1.000
_cell.angle_alpha   90.00
_cell.angle_beta   90.00
_cell.angle_gamma   90.00
#
_symmetry.space_group_name_H-M   'P 1'
#
loop_
_entity.id
_entity.type
_entity.pdbx_description
1 polymer ?
#
loop_
_entity_poly.entity_id
_entity_poly.type
_entity_poly.pdbx_seq_one_letter_code
_entity_poly.pdbx_strand_id
1 'polypeptide(L)'
;MVYKRNIGNESYDGWKTILNKMKTAARIIVACFELSDDPNINDRRNFLLAMSELDNWDQNVLSRIEQWPFYCQGCATYSNSASLQAMLLADAFYLWALTANRTIALQGNISDGNALCANAKGTFDGFSGKVVIDENGNRLPIYRLYGKSDGAENDRITFVVIETNGNNTAWKPQYANEYTTIWKNWGGRRPRSRPICDFDGSACPVPFVQQYLGVVIAVVIIGCGLICGALGLIYYVYRVKQNEKVKLDLQWQIPFMTLQKPKEKGEFTKSMRSITSSHSSTTSTRMTMENKHDSDRHKYYYLNSDSIVAKVHKTKPVLTNSDFVELRFVIQFLKLGSALENLDENFGT
;
A
#
# COMPACT_ATOMS: atom_id res chain seq x y z
N MET A 1 6.31 78.41 -20.94
CA MET A 1 6.70 78.34 -19.52
C MET A 1 5.44 78.56 -18.70
N VAL A 2 4.93 77.53 -18.02
CA VAL A 2 3.73 77.67 -17.17
C VAL A 2 4.23 78.10 -15.80
N TYR A 3 4.03 79.37 -15.46
CA TYR A 3 4.39 79.93 -14.16
C TYR A 3 3.16 79.94 -13.26
N LYS A 4 3.21 79.24 -12.13
CA LYS A 4 2.17 79.26 -11.10
C LYS A 4 2.80 79.79 -9.81
N ARG A 5 2.31 80.94 -9.34
CA ARG A 5 2.78 81.61 -8.13
C ARG A 5 2.08 81.01 -6.90
N ASN A 6 2.81 80.84 -5.79
CA ASN A 6 2.34 80.37 -4.47
C ASN A 6 1.86 78.91 -4.41
N ILE A 7 2.77 77.96 -4.63
CA ILE A 7 2.59 76.59 -4.17
C ILE A 7 3.46 76.43 -2.93
N GLY A 8 2.85 76.52 -1.75
CA GLY A 8 3.51 76.42 -0.46
C GLY A 8 2.58 75.79 0.56
N ASN A 9 3.17 75.19 1.60
CA ASN A 9 2.51 74.36 2.61
C ASN A 9 1.77 73.15 2.02
N GLU A 10 2.35 72.54 0.99
CA GLU A 10 1.78 71.36 0.35
C GLU A 10 2.31 70.08 1.02
N SER A 11 1.38 69.18 1.32
CA SER A 11 1.72 67.84 1.78
C SER A 11 2.43 67.06 0.67
N TYR A 12 3.11 65.98 1.05
CA TYR A 12 3.73 65.07 0.10
C TYR A 12 2.74 64.57 -0.99
N ASP A 13 1.51 64.22 -0.63
CA ASP A 13 0.47 63.78 -1.59
C ASP A 13 -0.02 64.92 -2.51
N GLY A 14 -0.06 66.15 -1.96
CA GLY A 14 -0.35 67.37 -2.72
C GLY A 14 0.70 67.59 -3.81
N TRP A 15 1.98 67.57 -3.43
CA TRP A 15 3.09 67.68 -4.36
C TRP A 15 3.11 66.57 -5.41
N LYS A 16 2.79 65.33 -5.04
CA LYS A 16 2.70 64.20 -5.98
C LYS A 16 1.63 64.42 -7.05
N THR A 17 0.47 64.93 -6.66
CA THR A 17 -0.62 65.25 -7.57
C THR A 17 -0.24 66.39 -8.52
N ILE A 18 0.40 67.44 -7.98
CA ILE A 18 0.85 68.61 -8.75
C ILE A 18 1.91 68.22 -9.77
N LEU A 19 2.95 67.51 -9.33
CA LEU A 19 4.06 67.11 -10.18
C LEU A 19 3.64 66.08 -11.25
N ASN A 20 2.69 65.17 -10.97
CA ASN A 20 2.09 64.30 -12.00
C ASN A 20 1.43 65.11 -13.13
N LYS A 21 0.71 66.18 -12.78
CA LYS A 21 0.09 67.09 -13.77
C LYS A 21 1.15 67.91 -14.50
N MET A 22 2.23 68.31 -13.83
CA MET A 22 3.33 69.05 -14.46
C MET A 22 4.15 68.16 -15.42
N LYS A 23 4.34 66.88 -15.10
CA LYS A 23 5.05 65.91 -15.94
C LYS A 23 4.42 65.75 -17.32
N THR A 24 3.10 65.84 -17.42
CA THR A 24 2.38 65.76 -18.71
C THR A 24 2.33 67.09 -19.45
N ALA A 25 2.49 68.22 -18.75
CA ALA A 25 2.34 69.57 -19.30
C ALA A 25 3.67 70.31 -19.57
N ALA A 26 4.78 69.89 -18.96
CA ALA A 26 6.06 70.60 -19.03
C ALA A 26 7.25 69.64 -19.10
N ARG A 27 8.25 69.98 -19.94
CA ARG A 27 9.51 69.24 -20.09
C ARG A 27 10.60 69.68 -19.10
N ILE A 28 10.50 70.89 -18.57
CA ILE A 28 11.44 71.46 -17.59
C ILE A 28 10.59 72.06 -16.49
N ILE A 29 10.86 71.64 -15.25
CA ILE A 29 10.21 72.14 -14.04
C ILE A 29 11.28 72.84 -13.21
N VAL A 30 11.10 74.13 -12.96
CA VAL A 30 11.96 74.91 -12.07
C VAL A 30 11.13 75.21 -10.83
N ALA A 31 11.57 74.69 -9.68
CA ALA A 31 10.93 74.90 -8.39
C ALA A 31 11.87 75.70 -7.49
N CYS A 32 11.35 76.81 -6.94
CA CYS A 32 12.05 77.64 -5.96
C CYS A 32 11.34 77.48 -4.63
N PHE A 33 12.09 77.18 -3.57
CA PHE A 33 11.59 77.09 -2.20
C PHE A 33 12.15 78.25 -1.40
N GLU A 34 11.28 79.02 -0.76
CA GLU A 34 11.70 79.98 0.26
C GLU A 34 12.10 79.20 1.53
N LEU A 35 13.17 79.64 2.18
CA LEU A 35 13.56 79.13 3.49
C LEU A 35 12.48 79.55 4.48
N SER A 36 11.71 78.59 4.99
CA SER A 36 10.73 78.84 6.03
C SER A 36 11.42 78.72 7.40
N ASP A 37 11.17 79.71 8.28
CA ASP A 37 11.58 79.66 9.68
C ASP A 37 10.69 78.73 10.54
N ASP A 38 9.61 78.18 9.97
CA ASP A 38 8.72 77.23 10.64
C ASP A 38 9.22 75.78 10.45
N PRO A 39 9.63 75.08 11.52
CA PRO A 39 10.15 73.71 11.44
C PRO A 39 9.12 72.68 10.94
N ASN A 40 7.83 73.02 10.92
CA ASN A 40 6.77 72.14 10.42
C ASN A 40 6.58 72.24 8.90
N ILE A 41 7.06 73.31 8.26
CA ILE A 41 6.89 73.55 6.83
C ILE A 41 8.10 72.99 6.09
N ASN A 42 7.95 71.77 5.59
CA ASN A 42 9.00 71.03 4.90
C ASN A 42 8.72 70.89 3.39
N ASP A 43 8.25 71.96 2.74
CA ASP A 43 7.86 71.95 1.32
C ASP A 43 8.97 71.43 0.40
N ARG A 44 10.22 71.86 0.63
CA ARG A 44 11.39 71.36 -0.12
C ARG A 44 11.54 69.85 0.04
N ARG A 45 11.39 69.31 1.25
CA ARG A 45 11.51 67.87 1.51
C ARG A 45 10.33 67.12 0.89
N ASN A 46 9.10 67.59 1.09
CA ASN A 46 7.89 66.97 0.54
C ASN A 46 7.91 66.95 -1.00
N PHE A 47 8.36 68.04 -1.62
CA PHE A 47 8.58 68.12 -3.06
C PHE A 47 9.63 67.13 -3.55
N LEU A 48 10.80 67.05 -2.89
CA LEU A 48 11.86 66.13 -3.29
C LEU A 48 11.42 64.66 -3.13
N LEU A 49 10.66 64.34 -2.07
CA LEU A 49 10.07 63.02 -1.87
C LEU A 49 9.03 62.70 -2.96
N ALA A 50 8.10 63.61 -3.24
CA ALA A 50 7.11 63.43 -4.30
C ALA A 50 7.76 63.31 -5.69
N MET A 51 8.81 64.09 -5.97
CA MET A 51 9.58 64.00 -7.21
C MET A 51 10.30 62.65 -7.33
N SER A 52 10.86 62.13 -6.22
CA SER A 52 11.52 60.82 -6.22
C SER A 52 10.58 59.66 -6.51
N GLU A 53 9.29 59.78 -6.16
CA GLU A 53 8.28 58.76 -6.47
C GLU A 53 7.64 58.90 -7.85
N LEU A 54 7.67 60.11 -8.41
CA LEU A 54 7.26 60.35 -9.80
C LEU A 54 8.32 59.95 -10.80
N ASP A 55 9.54 59.77 -10.28
CA ASP A 55 10.63 59.13 -10.96
C ASP A 55 10.34 57.64 -11.03
N ASN A 56 10.16 57.13 -12.25
CA ASN A 56 10.01 55.71 -12.46
C ASN A 56 11.40 55.08 -12.24
N TRP A 57 11.68 54.64 -11.01
CA TRP A 57 12.97 54.09 -10.57
C TRP A 57 13.60 53.18 -11.62
N ASP A 58 12.79 52.26 -12.15
CA ASP A 58 13.19 51.30 -13.19
C ASP A 58 13.73 52.00 -14.45
N GLN A 59 13.03 53.00 -14.99
CA GLN A 59 13.48 53.73 -16.17
C GLN A 59 14.73 54.57 -15.90
N ASN A 60 14.89 55.11 -14.70
CA ASN A 60 16.08 55.88 -14.34
C ASN A 60 17.31 55.01 -14.21
N VAL A 61 17.21 53.85 -13.57
CA VAL A 61 18.32 52.91 -13.45
C VAL A 61 18.70 52.38 -14.85
N LEU A 62 17.70 51.98 -15.65
CA LEU A 62 17.93 51.44 -17.00
C LEU A 62 18.50 52.49 -17.97
N SER A 63 18.10 53.76 -17.87
CA SER A 63 18.70 54.81 -18.72
C SER A 63 20.12 55.21 -18.26
N ARG A 64 20.41 55.14 -16.96
CA ARG A 64 21.74 55.48 -16.42
C ARG A 64 22.76 54.37 -16.63
N ILE A 65 22.36 53.10 -16.65
CA ILE A 65 23.30 51.99 -16.90
C ILE A 65 23.83 51.99 -18.34
N GLU A 66 23.10 52.59 -19.28
CA GLU A 66 23.56 52.82 -20.67
C GLU A 66 24.64 53.91 -20.76
N GLN A 67 24.77 54.74 -19.73
CA GLN A 67 25.72 55.84 -19.67
C GLN A 67 26.99 55.44 -18.91
N TRP A 68 27.98 56.33 -18.87
CA TRP A 68 29.15 56.17 -17.99
C TRP A 68 28.70 55.95 -16.54
N PRO A 69 29.32 55.04 -15.76
CA PRO A 69 30.53 54.27 -16.08
C PRO A 69 30.28 52.90 -16.73
N PHE A 70 29.01 52.49 -16.88
CA PHE A 70 28.66 51.10 -17.18
C PHE A 70 28.50 50.80 -18.67
N TYR A 71 28.03 51.75 -19.47
CA TYR A 71 27.88 51.63 -20.92
C TYR A 71 27.12 50.37 -21.39
N CYS A 72 26.15 49.88 -20.60
CA CYS A 72 25.43 48.66 -20.93
C CYS A 72 24.35 48.90 -21.99
N GLN A 73 24.70 48.77 -23.26
CA GLN A 73 23.75 48.86 -24.35
C GLN A 73 22.88 47.59 -24.42
N GLY A 74 21.56 47.75 -24.36
CA GLY A 74 20.60 46.63 -24.44
C GLY A 74 20.31 45.92 -23.11
N CYS A 75 20.81 46.43 -21.97
CA CYS A 75 20.44 45.90 -20.65
C CYS A 75 18.92 45.95 -20.40
N ALA A 76 18.22 46.94 -20.97
CA ALA A 76 16.78 47.10 -20.86
C ALA A 76 15.96 46.16 -21.78
N THR A 77 16.60 45.42 -22.69
CA THR A 77 15.89 44.62 -23.70
C THR A 77 15.21 43.36 -23.11
N TYR A 78 15.72 42.85 -21.99
CA TYR A 78 15.21 41.62 -21.36
C TYR A 78 14.25 41.88 -20.18
N SER A 79 14.30 43.07 -19.59
CA SER A 79 13.48 43.44 -18.44
C SER A 79 13.24 44.94 -18.45
N ASN A 80 11.96 45.34 -18.35
CA ASN A 80 11.57 46.73 -18.17
C ASN A 80 11.70 47.20 -16.71
N SER A 81 12.26 46.37 -15.83
CA SER A 81 12.44 46.66 -14.41
C SER A 81 13.88 46.51 -13.96
N ALA A 82 14.31 47.40 -13.05
CA ALA A 82 15.60 47.34 -12.40
C ALA A 82 15.65 46.13 -11.45
N SER A 83 16.87 45.65 -11.21
CA SER A 83 17.11 44.59 -10.25
C SER A 83 16.72 45.02 -8.83
N LEU A 84 16.10 44.12 -8.07
CA LEU A 84 15.80 44.32 -6.65
C LEU A 84 17.05 44.69 -5.85
N GLN A 85 18.21 44.11 -6.20
CA GLN A 85 19.49 44.39 -5.54
C GLN A 85 19.92 45.86 -5.71
N ALA A 86 19.67 46.46 -6.86
CA ALA A 86 19.96 47.89 -7.08
C ALA A 86 19.14 48.76 -6.11
N MET A 87 17.87 48.39 -5.92
CA MET A 87 16.96 49.07 -4.99
C MET A 87 17.39 48.91 -3.53
N LEU A 88 17.81 47.70 -3.13
CA LEU A 88 18.34 47.43 -1.79
C LEU A 88 19.65 48.18 -1.50
N LEU A 89 20.52 48.30 -2.50
CA LEU A 89 21.76 49.07 -2.38
C LEU A 89 21.47 50.57 -2.24
N ALA A 90 20.52 51.09 -3.01
CA ALA A 90 20.08 52.48 -2.90
C ALA A 90 19.51 52.78 -1.51
N ASP A 91 18.70 51.89 -0.94
CA ASP A 91 18.23 52.00 0.44
C ASP A 91 19.37 51.99 1.46
N ALA A 92 20.40 51.16 1.26
CA ALA A 92 21.53 51.09 2.16
C ALA A 92 22.34 52.40 2.16
N PHE A 93 22.57 52.99 0.99
CA PHE A 93 23.19 54.32 0.88
C PHE A 93 22.31 55.42 1.48
N TYR A 94 21.00 55.34 1.26
CA TYR A 94 20.07 56.32 1.83
C TYR A 94 20.03 56.23 3.35
N LEU A 95 20.02 55.01 3.91
CA LEU A 95 20.16 54.78 5.35
C LEU A 95 21.48 55.35 5.87
N TRP A 96 22.60 55.14 5.18
CA TRP A 96 23.88 55.75 5.57
C TRP A 96 23.78 57.28 5.60
N ALA A 97 23.16 57.92 4.60
CA ALA A 97 23.00 59.37 4.60
C ALA A 97 22.11 59.87 5.74
N LEU A 98 21.01 59.16 6.03
CA LEU A 98 20.12 59.47 7.15
C LEU A 98 20.84 59.34 8.50
N THR A 99 21.64 58.28 8.67
CA THR A 99 22.41 58.03 9.91
C THR A 99 23.53 59.01 10.10
N ALA A 100 24.27 59.36 9.04
CA ALA A 100 25.28 60.40 9.08
C ALA A 100 24.65 61.74 9.50
N ASN A 101 23.52 62.11 8.91
CA ASN A 101 22.80 63.34 9.26
C ASN A 101 22.37 63.35 10.74
N ARG A 102 21.75 62.26 11.23
CA ARG A 102 21.37 62.11 12.64
C ARG A 102 22.58 62.21 13.58
N THR A 103 23.70 61.60 13.19
CA THR A 103 24.94 61.61 13.98
C THR A 103 25.53 63.02 14.05
N ILE A 104 25.57 63.76 12.93
CA ILE A 104 26.03 65.15 12.89
C ILE A 104 25.12 66.07 13.72
N ALA A 105 23.80 65.88 13.66
CA ALA A 105 22.85 66.64 14.46
C ALA A 105 23.07 66.48 15.98
N LEU A 106 23.62 65.34 16.40
CA LEU A 106 24.01 65.06 17.78
C LEU A 106 25.46 65.46 18.10
N GLN A 107 26.12 66.20 17.21
CA GLN A 107 27.54 66.58 17.30
C GLN A 107 28.50 65.37 17.36
N GLY A 108 28.06 64.22 16.85
CA GLY A 108 28.85 63.00 16.76
C GLY A 108 29.77 62.96 15.54
N ASN A 109 30.77 62.07 15.57
CA ASN A 109 31.70 61.87 14.47
C ASN A 109 31.16 60.80 13.49
N ILE A 110 31.05 61.13 12.20
CA ILE A 110 30.63 60.17 11.16
C ILE A 110 31.67 59.08 10.86
N SER A 111 32.90 59.21 11.35
CA SER A 111 33.91 58.16 11.30
C SER A 111 33.74 57.13 12.43
N ASP A 112 32.88 57.39 13.41
CA ASP A 112 32.53 56.43 14.46
C ASP A 112 31.43 55.49 13.98
N GLY A 113 31.84 54.28 13.60
CA GLY A 113 30.92 53.23 13.14
C GLY A 113 29.89 52.83 14.19
N ASN A 114 30.23 52.85 15.49
CA ASN A 114 29.28 52.49 16.54
C ASN A 114 28.19 53.55 16.69
N ALA A 115 28.56 54.83 16.60
CA ALA A 115 27.60 55.93 16.61
C ALA A 115 26.66 55.88 15.40
N LEU A 116 27.20 55.57 14.21
CA LEU A 116 26.38 55.38 13.01
C LEU A 116 25.40 54.22 13.15
N CYS A 117 25.86 53.06 13.63
CA CYS A 117 25.01 51.89 13.85
C CYS A 117 23.92 52.16 14.90
N ALA A 118 24.25 52.87 15.99
CA ALA A 118 23.25 53.26 16.99
C ALA A 118 22.16 54.17 16.39
N ASN A 119 22.54 55.09 15.50
CA ASN A 119 21.62 56.03 14.86
C ASN A 119 20.88 55.46 13.63
N ALA A 120 21.22 54.23 13.20
CA ALA A 120 20.59 53.51 12.08
C ALA A 120 19.20 52.96 12.37
N LYS A 121 18.88 52.82 13.65
CA LYS A 121 17.63 52.24 14.11
C LYS A 121 16.43 53.09 13.67
N GLY A 122 15.31 52.41 13.43
CA GLY A 122 14.03 53.04 13.14
C GLY A 122 13.51 52.75 11.74
N THR A 123 12.59 53.59 11.27
CA THR A 123 11.85 53.40 10.01
C THR A 123 12.10 54.55 9.05
N PHE A 124 12.20 54.25 7.77
CA PHE A 124 12.22 55.24 6.70
C PHE A 124 11.58 54.67 5.42
N ASP A 125 11.14 55.56 4.54
CA ASP A 125 10.64 55.19 3.22
C ASP A 125 11.81 55.21 2.23
N GLY A 126 12.21 54.01 1.78
CA GLY A 126 13.25 53.81 0.79
C GLY A 126 12.67 53.54 -0.60
N PHE A 127 13.55 53.29 -1.56
CA PHE A 127 13.20 52.93 -2.92
C PHE A 127 12.45 51.59 -2.98
N SER A 128 12.73 50.66 -2.05
CA SER A 128 11.98 49.39 -1.94
C SER A 128 10.68 49.48 -1.13
N GLY A 129 10.27 50.70 -0.78
CA GLY A 129 9.15 51.00 0.11
C GLY A 129 9.61 51.16 1.57
N LYS A 130 8.72 50.86 2.50
CA LYS A 130 8.99 50.98 3.94
C LYS A 130 10.14 50.06 4.37
N VAL A 131 11.20 50.65 4.92
CA VAL A 131 12.35 49.96 5.51
C VAL A 131 12.34 50.17 7.02
N VAL A 132 12.48 49.07 7.76
CA VAL A 132 12.57 49.09 9.22
C VAL A 132 13.87 48.42 9.63
N ILE A 133 14.69 49.13 10.40
CA ILE A 133 15.93 48.64 11.01
C ILE A 133 15.65 48.40 12.49
N ASP A 134 15.85 47.16 12.93
CA ASP A 134 15.62 46.74 14.30
C ASP A 134 16.71 47.24 15.27
N GLU A 135 16.53 46.93 16.55
CA GLU A 135 17.48 47.29 17.62
C GLU A 135 18.88 46.67 17.46
N ASN A 136 19.00 45.60 16.68
CA ASN A 136 20.26 44.91 16.39
C ASN A 136 20.90 45.42 15.09
N GLY A 137 20.31 46.40 14.41
CA GLY A 137 20.77 46.90 13.12
C GLY A 137 20.39 46.03 11.92
N ASN A 138 19.50 45.05 12.10
CA ASN A 138 18.99 44.21 11.02
C ASN A 138 17.81 44.87 10.34
N ARG A 139 17.78 44.77 9.01
CA ARG A 139 16.59 45.13 8.24
C ARG A 139 15.52 44.07 8.41
N LEU A 140 14.35 44.46 8.92
CA LEU A 140 13.20 43.56 9.03
C LEU A 140 12.66 43.22 7.63
N PRO A 141 12.61 41.92 7.24
CA PRO A 141 12.12 41.53 5.94
C PRO A 141 10.59 41.68 5.84
N ILE A 142 10.15 42.12 4.67
CA ILE A 142 8.74 42.11 4.26
C ILE A 142 8.63 41.14 3.09
N TYR A 143 7.95 40.02 3.29
CA TYR A 143 7.72 39.03 2.24
C TYR A 143 6.41 39.33 1.51
N ARG A 144 6.39 39.08 0.21
CA ARG A 144 5.18 39.18 -0.61
C ARG A 144 4.93 37.85 -1.28
N LEU A 145 3.75 37.29 -1.05
CA LEU A 145 3.28 36.10 -1.75
C LEU A 145 2.58 36.54 -3.02
N TYR A 146 3.13 36.15 -4.16
CA TYR A 146 2.56 36.43 -5.47
C TYR A 146 1.75 35.24 -5.98
N GLY A 147 0.64 35.55 -6.63
CA GLY A 147 -0.17 34.63 -7.41
C GLY A 147 -0.13 34.95 -8.89
N LYS A 148 -0.58 33.98 -9.69
CA LYS A 148 -0.87 34.22 -11.11
C LYS A 148 -2.19 34.97 -11.22
N SER A 149 -2.18 36.08 -11.97
CA SER A 149 -3.39 36.84 -12.33
C SER A 149 -4.25 36.06 -13.32
N ASP A 150 -5.55 36.36 -13.38
CA ASP A 150 -6.46 35.81 -14.40
C ASP A 150 -6.18 36.36 -15.82
N GLY A 151 -5.36 37.41 -15.92
CA GLY A 151 -5.02 38.10 -17.16
C GLY A 151 -3.88 37.46 -17.96
N ALA A 152 -3.06 38.30 -18.58
CA ALA A 152 -1.94 37.89 -19.42
C ALA A 152 -0.98 36.93 -18.69
N GLU A 153 -0.35 36.04 -19.45
CA GLU A 153 0.40 34.88 -18.96
C GLU A 153 1.53 35.19 -17.94
N ASN A 154 1.97 36.45 -17.87
CA ASN A 154 3.04 36.92 -17.01
C ASN A 154 2.61 37.92 -15.92
N ASP A 155 1.31 38.15 -15.74
CA ASP A 155 0.83 39.11 -14.74
C ASP A 155 0.76 38.46 -13.35
N ARG A 156 1.41 39.10 -12.37
CA ARG A 156 1.52 38.64 -10.99
C ARG A 156 0.73 39.56 -10.08
N ILE A 157 -0.17 38.97 -9.30
CA ILE A 157 -0.92 39.70 -8.26
C ILE A 157 -0.32 39.39 -6.89
N THR A 158 -0.22 40.41 -6.03
CA THR A 158 0.19 40.17 -4.64
C THR A 158 -1.02 39.65 -3.88
N PHE A 159 -0.95 38.42 -3.36
CA PHE A 159 -2.00 37.86 -2.51
C PHE A 159 -1.82 38.24 -1.04
N VAL A 160 -0.59 38.26 -0.56
CA VAL A 160 -0.31 38.44 0.88
C VAL A 160 0.95 39.25 1.04
N VAL A 161 0.91 40.18 1.99
CA VAL A 161 2.11 40.82 2.53
C VAL A 161 2.34 40.25 3.92
N ILE A 162 3.54 39.75 4.17
CA ILE A 162 3.96 39.19 5.45
C ILE A 162 5.01 40.13 6.01
N GLU A 163 4.63 40.88 7.04
CA GLU A 163 5.54 41.76 7.76
C GLU A 163 6.09 41.03 8.99
N THR A 164 7.39 41.15 9.22
CA THR A 164 8.05 40.57 10.39
C THR A 164 8.39 41.68 11.39
N ASN A 165 8.19 41.39 12.66
CA ASN A 165 8.62 42.25 13.76
C ASN A 165 9.18 41.37 14.89
N GLY A 166 10.50 41.16 14.87
CA GLY A 166 11.16 40.18 15.73
C GLY A 166 10.58 38.78 15.51
N ASN A 167 10.05 38.17 16.58
CA ASN A 167 9.43 36.83 16.53
C ASN A 167 7.98 36.82 16.04
N ASN A 168 7.36 38.00 15.84
CA ASN A 168 5.98 38.11 15.41
C ASN A 168 5.90 38.30 13.90
N THR A 169 4.94 37.60 13.27
CA THR A 169 4.65 37.73 11.84
C THR A 169 3.21 38.18 11.64
N ALA A 170 3.00 39.26 10.90
CA ALA A 170 1.68 39.75 10.54
C ALA A 170 1.31 39.28 9.13
N TRP A 171 0.27 38.43 9.04
CA TRP A 171 -0.30 38.00 7.77
C TRP A 171 -1.32 39.03 7.29
N LYS A 172 -0.98 39.79 6.25
CA LYS A 172 -1.86 40.83 5.68
C LYS A 172 -2.39 40.39 4.30
N PRO A 173 -3.56 39.74 4.25
CA PRO A 173 -4.15 39.34 2.98
C PRO A 173 -4.53 40.58 2.16
N GLN A 174 -4.21 40.55 0.87
CA GLN A 174 -4.58 41.55 -0.12
C GLN A 174 -5.83 41.13 -0.92
N TYR A 175 -6.55 40.13 -0.41
CA TYR A 175 -7.77 39.58 -1.00
C TYR A 175 -8.91 39.58 0.02
N ALA A 176 -10.15 39.71 -0.46
CA ALA A 176 -11.34 39.63 0.39
C ALA A 176 -11.76 38.18 0.69
N ASN A 177 -11.58 37.26 -0.26
CA ASN A 177 -11.98 35.85 -0.11
C ASN A 177 -10.96 34.93 -0.81
N GLU A 178 -10.40 33.95 -0.07
CA GLU A 178 -9.39 33.02 -0.59
C GLU A 178 -9.94 32.05 -1.64
N TYR A 179 -11.23 31.69 -1.56
CA TYR A 179 -11.86 30.73 -2.45
C TYR A 179 -12.04 31.30 -3.86
N THR A 180 -12.35 32.59 -3.97
CA THR A 180 -12.55 33.25 -5.27
C THR A 180 -11.28 33.83 -5.87
N THR A 181 -10.18 33.86 -5.11
CA THR A 181 -8.90 34.43 -5.53
C THR A 181 -7.82 33.35 -5.64
N ILE A 182 -7.22 32.95 -4.52
CA ILE A 182 -6.10 31.98 -4.46
C ILE A 182 -6.54 30.61 -5.00
N TRP A 183 -7.69 30.12 -4.54
CA TRP A 183 -8.17 28.77 -4.85
C TRP A 183 -9.14 28.72 -6.04
N LYS A 184 -9.27 29.82 -6.80
CA LYS A 184 -10.19 29.90 -7.95
C LYS A 184 -9.92 28.79 -8.97
N ASN A 185 -8.65 28.57 -9.31
CA ASN A 185 -8.20 27.52 -10.24
C ASN A 185 -8.47 26.10 -9.72
N TRP A 186 -8.77 25.96 -8.42
CA TRP A 186 -9.11 24.71 -7.76
C TRP A 186 -10.63 24.59 -7.51
N GLY A 187 -11.45 25.27 -8.32
CA GLY A 187 -12.90 25.30 -8.15
C GLY A 187 -13.35 25.98 -6.85
N GLY A 188 -12.53 26.90 -6.34
CA GLY A 188 -12.76 27.58 -5.07
C GLY A 188 -12.63 26.69 -3.84
N ARG A 189 -11.88 25.58 -3.94
CA ARG A 189 -11.63 24.69 -2.81
C ARG A 189 -10.15 24.69 -2.48
N ARG A 190 -9.83 24.94 -1.21
CA ARG A 190 -8.47 24.81 -0.69
C ARG A 190 -8.01 23.36 -0.84
N PRO A 191 -6.92 23.08 -1.56
CA PRO A 191 -6.34 21.75 -1.63
C PRO A 191 -5.97 21.27 -0.23
N ARG A 192 -6.15 19.98 0.02
CA ARG A 192 -5.69 19.39 1.28
C ARG A 192 -4.17 19.43 1.33
N SER A 193 -3.63 19.81 2.48
CA SER A 193 -2.18 19.79 2.73
C SER A 193 -1.61 18.37 2.75
N ARG A 194 -2.47 17.35 2.94
CA ARG A 194 -2.15 15.93 2.88
C ARG A 194 -3.18 15.18 2.02
N PRO A 195 -2.78 14.16 1.23
CA PRO A 195 -3.71 13.29 0.52
C PRO A 195 -4.69 12.59 1.45
N ILE A 196 -5.78 12.05 0.90
CA ILE A 196 -6.80 11.31 1.66
C ILE A 196 -6.21 10.07 2.33
N CYS A 197 -5.20 9.48 1.70
CA CYS A 197 -4.58 8.22 2.07
C CYS A 197 -3.12 8.39 2.53
N ASP A 198 -2.77 9.57 3.03
CA ASP A 198 -1.39 9.98 3.28
C ASP A 198 -0.50 9.86 2.03
N PHE A 199 0.76 10.31 2.12
CA PHE A 199 1.69 10.26 0.99
C PHE A 199 2.23 8.86 0.71
N ASP A 200 2.22 7.99 1.71
CA ASP A 200 2.74 6.62 1.67
C ASP A 200 1.65 5.56 1.48
N GLY A 201 0.38 5.96 1.44
CA GLY A 201 -0.75 5.03 1.34
C GLY A 201 -1.07 4.31 2.66
N SER A 202 -0.41 4.64 3.78
CA SER A 202 -0.59 3.94 5.07
C SER A 202 -1.99 4.10 5.66
N ALA A 203 -2.64 5.22 5.39
CA ALA A 203 -4.01 5.50 5.82
C ALA A 203 -5.08 4.91 4.88
N CYS A 204 -4.70 4.24 3.78
CA CYS A 204 -5.66 3.51 2.95
C CYS A 204 -6.24 2.32 3.73
N PRO A 205 -7.53 1.99 3.52
CA PRO A 205 -8.06 0.71 3.96
C PRO A 205 -7.27 -0.42 3.28
N VAL A 206 -6.62 -1.25 4.10
CA VAL A 206 -5.90 -2.43 3.62
C VAL A 206 -6.89 -3.46 3.05
N PRO A 207 -6.53 -4.20 1.99
CA PRO A 207 -7.40 -5.25 1.45
C PRO A 207 -7.65 -6.33 2.52
N PHE A 208 -8.87 -6.87 2.52
CA PHE A 208 -9.34 -7.87 3.51
C PHE A 208 -8.36 -9.04 3.70
N VAL A 209 -7.74 -9.53 2.61
CA VAL A 209 -6.80 -10.65 2.65
C VAL A 209 -5.54 -10.32 3.44
N GLN A 210 -5.04 -9.09 3.39
CA GLN A 210 -3.88 -8.65 4.18
C GLN A 210 -4.26 -8.42 5.65
N GLN A 211 -5.47 -7.91 5.91
CA GLN A 211 -5.95 -7.69 7.26
C GLN A 211 -6.27 -8.99 8.02
N TYR A 212 -6.79 -10.00 7.32
CA TYR A 212 -7.26 -11.27 7.91
C TYR A 212 -6.48 -12.48 7.42
N LEU A 213 -5.23 -12.30 6.97
CA LEU A 213 -4.40 -13.36 6.42
C LEU A 213 -4.37 -14.61 7.33
N GLY A 214 -4.23 -14.41 8.65
CA GLY A 214 -4.24 -15.50 9.63
C GLY A 214 -5.57 -16.26 9.69
N VAL A 215 -6.71 -15.57 9.56
CA VAL A 215 -8.04 -16.19 9.56
C VAL A 215 -8.25 -16.97 8.26
N VAL A 216 -7.84 -16.40 7.12
CA VAL A 216 -7.93 -17.08 5.82
C VAL A 216 -7.12 -18.38 5.83
N ILE A 217 -5.89 -18.35 6.34
CA ILE A 217 -5.04 -19.54 6.45
C ILE A 217 -5.69 -20.58 7.36
N ALA A 218 -6.22 -20.18 8.52
CA ALA A 218 -6.87 -21.10 9.45
C ALA A 218 -8.08 -21.81 8.83
N VAL A 219 -8.95 -21.08 8.10
CA VAL A 219 -10.12 -21.66 7.43
C VAL A 219 -9.70 -22.66 6.35
N VAL A 220 -8.66 -22.35 5.57
CA VAL A 220 -8.15 -23.26 4.54
C VAL A 220 -7.60 -24.55 5.16
N ILE A 221 -6.83 -24.46 6.25
CA ILE A 221 -6.28 -25.64 6.95
C ILE A 221 -7.40 -26.53 7.48
N ILE A 222 -8.42 -25.95 8.12
CA ILE A 222 -9.58 -26.69 8.63
C ILE A 222 -10.34 -27.36 7.47
N GLY A 223 -10.59 -26.63 6.38
CA GLY A 223 -11.26 -27.16 5.20
C GLY A 223 -10.50 -28.34 4.57
N CYS A 224 -9.19 -28.20 4.37
CA CYS A 224 -8.34 -29.28 3.87
C CYS A 224 -8.33 -30.49 4.82
N GLY A 225 -8.27 -30.27 6.13
CA GLY A 225 -8.32 -31.33 7.13
C GLY A 225 -9.63 -32.12 7.08
N LEU A 226 -10.77 -31.46 6.92
CA LEU A 226 -12.08 -32.11 6.79
C LEU A 226 -12.16 -32.94 5.50
N ILE A 227 -11.66 -32.42 4.38
CA ILE A 227 -11.63 -33.15 3.10
C ILE A 227 -10.74 -34.38 3.21
N CYS A 228 -9.53 -34.24 3.76
CA CYS A 228 -8.62 -35.37 3.99
C CYS A 228 -9.22 -36.41 4.94
N GLY A 229 -9.90 -35.97 6.00
CA GLY A 229 -10.62 -36.85 6.93
C GLY A 229 -11.74 -37.63 6.25
N ALA A 230 -12.55 -36.97 5.43
CA ALA A 230 -13.62 -37.60 4.66
C ALA A 230 -13.07 -38.63 3.65
N LEU A 231 -12.02 -38.27 2.91
CA LEU A 231 -11.35 -39.18 1.98
C LEU A 231 -10.71 -40.38 2.71
N GLY A 232 -10.12 -40.15 3.88
CA GLY A 232 -9.56 -41.20 4.73
C GLY A 232 -10.63 -42.18 5.23
N LEU A 233 -11.78 -41.67 5.68
CA LEU A 233 -12.93 -42.49 6.07
C LEU A 233 -13.47 -43.33 4.91
N ILE A 234 -13.64 -42.72 3.73
CA ILE A 234 -14.07 -43.43 2.52
C ILE A 234 -13.09 -44.54 2.17
N TYR A 235 -11.79 -44.24 2.19
CA TYR A 235 -10.73 -45.22 1.94
C TYR A 235 -10.75 -46.36 2.96
N TYR A 236 -10.93 -46.05 4.24
CA TYR A 236 -11.01 -47.04 5.31
C TYR A 236 -12.20 -47.97 5.12
N VAL A 237 -13.40 -47.43 4.88
CA VAL A 237 -14.60 -48.24 4.62
C VAL A 237 -14.42 -49.10 3.37
N TYR A 238 -13.81 -48.56 2.32
CA TYR A 238 -13.49 -49.32 1.11
C TYR A 238 -12.55 -50.49 1.42
N ARG A 239 -11.48 -50.26 2.17
CA ARG A 239 -10.54 -51.31 2.60
C ARG A 239 -11.21 -52.39 3.43
N VAL A 240 -12.04 -52.02 4.39
CA VAL A 240 -12.78 -52.97 5.23
C VAL A 240 -13.71 -53.83 4.37
N LYS A 241 -14.51 -53.20 3.48
CA LYS A 241 -15.39 -53.93 2.57
C LYS A 241 -14.64 -54.88 1.64
N GLN A 242 -13.47 -54.48 1.14
CA GLN A 242 -12.65 -55.38 0.32
C GLN A 242 -12.14 -56.57 1.13
N ASN A 243 -11.68 -56.35 2.36
CA ASN A 243 -11.24 -57.43 3.24
C ASN A 243 -12.38 -58.39 3.60
N GLU A 244 -13.60 -57.88 3.81
CA GLU A 244 -14.79 -58.70 4.04
C GLU A 244 -15.16 -59.56 2.82
N LYS A 245 -15.09 -58.99 1.61
CA LYS A 245 -15.30 -59.75 0.37
C LYS A 245 -14.31 -60.91 0.25
N VAL A 246 -13.02 -60.64 0.46
CA VAL A 246 -11.97 -61.67 0.41
C VAL A 246 -12.24 -62.78 1.45
N LYS A 247 -12.68 -62.44 2.66
CA LYS A 247 -13.03 -63.44 3.69
C LYS A 247 -14.21 -64.31 3.27
N LEU A 248 -15.26 -63.73 2.70
CA LEU A 248 -16.43 -64.47 2.20
C LEU A 248 -16.04 -65.38 1.03
N ASP A 249 -15.17 -64.92 0.12
CA ASP A 249 -14.66 -65.72 -1.00
C ASP A 249 -13.78 -66.89 -0.59
N LEU A 250 -13.28 -66.93 0.65
CA LEU A 250 -12.46 -68.04 1.14
C LEU A 250 -13.27 -69.10 1.90
N GLN A 251 -14.57 -68.89 2.17
CA GLN A 251 -15.39 -69.82 2.96
C GLN A 251 -15.64 -71.17 2.28
N TRP A 252 -15.54 -71.26 0.96
CA TRP A 252 -15.69 -72.52 0.22
C TRP A 252 -14.44 -73.40 0.27
N GLN A 253 -13.29 -72.84 0.65
CA GLN A 253 -12.05 -73.60 0.75
C GLN A 253 -11.97 -74.23 2.13
N ILE A 254 -11.95 -75.56 2.17
CA ILE A 254 -11.64 -76.29 3.39
C ILE A 254 -10.13 -76.17 3.61
N PRO A 255 -9.66 -75.55 4.71
CA PRO A 255 -8.24 -75.44 4.96
C PRO A 255 -7.64 -76.84 5.13
N PHE A 256 -6.49 -77.11 4.50
CA PHE A 256 -5.86 -78.43 4.57
C PHE A 256 -5.55 -78.88 6.01
N MET A 257 -5.38 -77.93 6.92
CA MET A 257 -5.12 -78.18 8.35
C MET A 257 -6.28 -78.86 9.08
N THR A 258 -7.51 -78.80 8.58
CA THR A 258 -8.67 -79.49 9.19
C THR A 258 -8.83 -80.93 8.70
N LEU A 259 -7.99 -81.40 7.78
CA LEU A 259 -8.05 -82.75 7.23
C LEU A 259 -7.11 -83.69 8.00
N GLN A 260 -7.67 -84.75 8.59
CA GLN A 260 -6.90 -85.77 9.29
C GLN A 260 -6.75 -87.02 8.40
N LYS A 261 -5.52 -87.49 8.19
CA LYS A 261 -5.27 -88.72 7.43
C LYS A 261 -5.51 -89.97 8.28
N PRO A 262 -6.03 -91.08 7.70
CA PRO A 262 -6.08 -92.37 8.37
C PRO A 262 -4.67 -92.87 8.70
N LYS A 263 -4.49 -93.52 9.86
CA LYS A 263 -3.21 -94.12 10.27
C LYS A 263 -2.95 -95.39 9.44
N GLU A 264 -1.89 -95.43 8.64
CA GLU A 264 -1.49 -96.64 7.91
C GLU A 264 -0.88 -97.68 8.86
N LYS A 265 -1.32 -98.95 8.78
CA LYS A 265 -0.68 -100.08 9.49
C LYS A 265 0.46 -100.65 8.65
N GLY A 266 1.62 -100.85 9.29
CA GLY A 266 2.91 -101.13 8.67
C GLY A 266 3.01 -102.35 7.75
N GLU A 267 3.97 -102.24 6.83
CA GLU A 267 4.18 -102.93 5.56
C GLU A 267 4.60 -104.42 5.62
N PHE A 268 4.35 -105.15 6.72
CA PHE A 268 5.00 -106.46 6.95
C PHE A 268 4.09 -107.71 6.90
N THR A 269 2.81 -107.61 6.51
CA THR A 269 1.93 -108.79 6.43
C THR A 269 0.99 -108.75 5.22
N LYS A 270 1.48 -109.01 4.01
CA LYS A 270 0.65 -109.53 2.90
C LYS A 270 1.43 -110.55 2.08
N SER A 271 1.34 -111.82 2.50
CA SER A 271 1.73 -113.01 1.74
C SER A 271 0.49 -113.70 1.16
N MET A 272 0.70 -114.34 0.01
CA MET A 272 -0.19 -115.09 -0.87
C MET A 272 -1.35 -115.85 -0.20
N ARG A 273 -2.57 -115.62 -0.70
CA ARG A 273 -3.56 -116.70 -0.90
C ARG A 273 -4.39 -116.46 -2.17
N SER A 274 -4.46 -117.51 -2.96
CA SER A 274 -5.10 -117.62 -4.27
C SER A 274 -6.40 -118.43 -4.18
N ILE A 275 -7.27 -118.23 -5.18
CA ILE A 275 -8.37 -119.09 -5.69
C ILE A 275 -9.28 -119.84 -4.70
N THR A 276 -10.55 -119.41 -4.63
CA THR A 276 -11.74 -120.22 -5.00
C THR A 276 -13.01 -119.38 -4.89
N SER A 277 -13.81 -119.40 -5.95
CA SER A 277 -15.16 -118.86 -5.99
C SER A 277 -16.15 -119.89 -5.46
N SER A 278 -16.99 -119.53 -4.49
CA SER A 278 -18.33 -120.09 -4.33
C SER A 278 -19.19 -119.12 -3.52
N HIS A 279 -20.40 -118.93 -4.04
CA HIS A 279 -21.39 -117.94 -3.65
C HIS A 279 -21.94 -118.15 -2.22
N SER A 280 -22.55 -117.05 -1.76
CA SER A 280 -23.50 -116.91 -0.64
C SER A 280 -22.87 -116.67 0.73
N SER A 281 -23.28 -115.70 1.55
CA SER A 281 -23.97 -114.41 1.43
C SER A 281 -24.05 -113.88 2.87
N THR A 282 -24.17 -112.57 3.04
CA THR A 282 -24.57 -111.89 4.29
C THR A 282 -23.59 -111.97 5.47
N THR A 283 -22.66 -111.02 5.55
CA THR A 283 -22.47 -110.25 6.80
C THR A 283 -21.96 -108.84 6.44
N SER A 284 -22.64 -107.83 6.97
CA SER A 284 -22.28 -106.41 6.89
C SER A 284 -20.78 -106.17 7.08
N THR A 285 -20.13 -105.56 6.09
CA THR A 285 -18.86 -104.87 6.32
C THR A 285 -19.11 -103.40 6.06
N ARG A 286 -19.41 -102.67 7.14
CA ARG A 286 -19.13 -101.24 7.22
C ARG A 286 -17.64 -101.10 6.92
N MET A 287 -17.27 -100.87 5.65
CA MET A 287 -15.87 -100.80 5.23
C MET A 287 -15.25 -99.58 5.88
N THR A 288 -14.52 -99.80 6.98
CA THR A 288 -13.77 -98.76 7.66
C THR A 288 -12.68 -98.25 6.72
N MET A 289 -12.47 -96.92 6.72
CA MET A 289 -11.56 -96.22 5.80
C MET A 289 -10.10 -96.67 5.93
N GLU A 290 -9.77 -97.43 6.99
CA GLU A 290 -8.46 -98.02 7.26
C GLU A 290 -8.00 -99.04 6.20
N ASN A 291 -8.93 -99.62 5.42
CA ASN A 291 -8.60 -100.57 4.34
C ASN A 291 -8.51 -99.90 2.94
N LYS A 292 -8.68 -98.58 2.85
CA LYS A 292 -8.62 -97.84 1.57
C LYS A 292 -7.28 -97.13 1.46
N HIS A 293 -6.54 -97.43 0.38
CA HIS A 293 -5.25 -96.80 0.09
C HIS A 293 -5.42 -95.62 -0.87
N ASP A 294 -4.59 -94.60 -0.69
CA ASP A 294 -4.54 -93.42 -1.56
C ASP A 294 -4.18 -93.84 -3.01
N SER A 295 -4.86 -93.23 -3.98
CA SER A 295 -4.61 -93.40 -5.42
C SER A 295 -4.21 -92.06 -6.04
N ASP A 296 -3.53 -92.08 -7.19
CA ASP A 296 -3.13 -90.87 -7.93
C ASP A 296 -4.29 -89.91 -8.23
N ARG A 297 -5.53 -90.42 -8.29
CA ARG A 297 -6.74 -89.61 -8.56
C ARG A 297 -7.58 -89.30 -7.32
N HIS A 298 -7.49 -90.09 -6.25
CA HIS A 298 -8.36 -89.96 -5.07
C HIS A 298 -7.58 -90.21 -3.78
N LYS A 299 -7.77 -89.32 -2.80
CA LYS A 299 -7.17 -89.39 -1.46
C LYS A 299 -8.26 -89.40 -0.39
N TYR A 300 -8.01 -90.11 0.70
CA TYR A 300 -9.01 -90.29 1.76
C TYR A 300 -8.64 -89.47 3.01
N TYR A 301 -9.60 -88.71 3.54
CA TYR A 301 -9.41 -87.87 4.72
C TYR A 301 -10.61 -87.97 5.67
N TYR A 302 -10.37 -87.68 6.95
CA TYR A 302 -11.43 -87.38 7.91
C TYR A 302 -11.60 -85.88 8.06
N LEU A 303 -12.84 -85.42 8.00
CA LEU A 303 -13.24 -84.03 8.29
C LEU A 303 -14.31 -84.09 9.39
N ASN A 304 -14.02 -83.54 10.57
CA ASN A 304 -14.94 -83.55 11.72
C ASN A 304 -15.54 -84.93 12.06
N SER A 305 -14.74 -86.00 11.95
CA SER A 305 -15.12 -87.40 12.18
C SER A 305 -15.89 -88.08 11.04
N ASP A 306 -16.20 -87.36 9.96
CA ASP A 306 -16.80 -87.92 8.76
C ASP A 306 -15.72 -88.33 7.74
N SER A 307 -15.93 -89.48 7.11
CA SER A 307 -15.07 -89.98 6.03
C SER A 307 -15.36 -89.24 4.72
N ILE A 308 -14.38 -88.49 4.21
CA ILE A 308 -14.49 -87.78 2.94
C ILE A 308 -13.47 -88.29 1.91
N VAL A 309 -13.85 -88.21 0.63
CA VAL A 309 -12.99 -88.57 -0.50
C VAL A 309 -12.62 -87.30 -1.27
N ALA A 310 -11.34 -87.00 -1.35
CA ALA A 310 -10.82 -85.87 -2.10
C ALA A 310 -10.34 -86.34 -3.48
N LYS A 311 -10.79 -85.68 -4.55
CA LYS A 311 -10.27 -85.90 -5.90
C LYS A 311 -9.07 -84.99 -6.17
N VAL A 312 -7.99 -85.56 -6.67
CA VAL A 312 -6.77 -84.80 -7.00
C VAL A 312 -6.90 -84.24 -8.42
N HIS A 313 -6.74 -82.93 -8.57
CA HIS A 313 -6.73 -82.24 -9.86
C HIS A 313 -5.30 -81.85 -10.24
N LYS A 314 -4.93 -82.08 -11.52
CA LYS A 314 -3.57 -81.80 -12.02
C LYS A 314 -3.26 -80.31 -12.18
N THR A 315 -4.29 -79.46 -12.28
CA THR A 315 -4.17 -78.01 -12.43
C THR A 315 -5.10 -77.30 -11.46
N LYS A 316 -4.68 -76.14 -10.96
CA LYS A 316 -5.51 -75.28 -10.11
C LYS A 316 -6.39 -74.41 -11.02
N PRO A 317 -7.73 -74.47 -10.91
CA PRO A 317 -8.60 -73.59 -11.69
C PRO A 317 -8.40 -72.13 -11.26
N VAL A 318 -8.33 -71.22 -12.23
CA VAL A 318 -8.37 -69.77 -11.98
C VAL A 318 -9.84 -69.39 -11.90
N LEU A 319 -10.29 -68.97 -10.72
CA LEU A 319 -11.68 -68.58 -10.49
C LEU A 319 -11.84 -67.07 -10.73
N THR A 320 -12.92 -66.72 -11.43
CA THR A 320 -13.33 -65.34 -11.68
C THR A 320 -14.38 -64.89 -10.67
N ASN A 321 -14.68 -63.59 -10.61
CA ASN A 321 -15.67 -63.04 -9.65
C ASN A 321 -17.07 -63.64 -9.81
N SER A 322 -17.49 -64.03 -11.03
CA SER A 322 -18.76 -64.72 -11.25
C SER A 322 -18.77 -66.10 -10.58
N ASP A 323 -17.68 -66.84 -10.69
CA ASP A 323 -17.56 -68.19 -10.14
C ASP A 323 -17.64 -68.17 -8.61
N PHE A 324 -17.04 -67.16 -7.97
CA PHE A 324 -17.14 -66.98 -6.52
C PHE A 324 -18.56 -66.68 -6.05
N VAL A 325 -19.36 -65.94 -6.84
CA VAL A 325 -20.77 -65.67 -6.52
C VAL A 325 -21.57 -66.98 -6.56
N GLU A 326 -21.39 -67.80 -7.59
CA GLU A 326 -22.06 -69.09 -7.71
C GLU A 326 -21.66 -70.05 -6.57
N LEU A 327 -20.37 -70.12 -6.24
CA LEU A 327 -19.88 -70.95 -5.13
C LEU A 327 -20.47 -70.53 -3.77
N ARG A 328 -20.66 -69.23 -3.54
CA ARG A 328 -21.34 -68.72 -2.34
C ARG A 328 -22.81 -69.16 -2.30
N PHE A 329 -23.52 -69.11 -3.43
CA PHE A 329 -24.90 -69.60 -3.52
C PHE A 329 -25.01 -71.09 -3.19
N VAL A 330 -24.10 -71.93 -3.73
CA VAL A 330 -24.09 -73.37 -3.45
C VAL A 330 -23.90 -73.65 -1.96
N ILE A 331 -22.99 -72.94 -1.29
CA ILE A 331 -22.76 -73.12 0.15
C ILE A 331 -23.95 -72.67 0.98
N GLN A 332 -24.57 -71.55 0.62
CA GLN A 332 -25.76 -71.07 1.31
C GLN A 332 -26.91 -72.08 1.20
N PHE A 333 -27.08 -72.68 0.02
CA PHE A 333 -28.07 -73.72 -0.22
C PHE A 333 -27.78 -75.00 0.57
N LEU A 334 -26.52 -75.46 0.61
CA LEU A 334 -26.11 -76.62 1.39
C LEU A 334 -26.30 -76.42 2.90
N LYS A 335 -25.97 -75.24 3.43
CA LYS A 335 -26.22 -74.89 4.83
C LYS A 335 -27.71 -74.92 5.17
N LEU A 336 -28.56 -74.40 4.28
CA LEU A 336 -30.02 -74.46 4.44
C LEU A 336 -30.55 -75.89 4.43
N GLY A 337 -30.04 -76.74 3.51
CA GLY A 337 -30.39 -78.15 3.47
C GLY A 337 -30.06 -78.87 4.77
N SER A 338 -28.84 -78.69 5.29
CA SER A 338 -28.44 -79.28 6.58
C SER A 338 -29.24 -78.74 7.77
N ALA A 339 -29.70 -77.48 7.73
CA ALA A 339 -30.52 -76.92 8.79
C ALA A 339 -31.94 -77.50 8.79
N LEU A 340 -32.49 -77.84 7.62
CA LEU A 340 -33.80 -78.49 7.50
C LEU A 340 -33.73 -79.96 7.95
N GLU A 341 -32.65 -80.67 7.63
CA GLU A 341 -32.43 -82.06 8.07
C GLU A 341 -32.32 -82.18 9.60
N ASN A 342 -31.63 -81.23 10.25
CA ASN A 342 -31.56 -81.14 11.71
C ASN A 342 -32.88 -80.72 12.38
N LEU A 343 -33.80 -80.07 11.65
CA LEU A 343 -35.13 -79.74 12.16
C LEU A 343 -36.06 -80.96 12.11
N ASP A 344 -35.96 -81.81 11.07
CA ASP A 344 -36.70 -83.07 10.99
C ASP A 344 -36.26 -84.07 12.07
N GLU A 345 -34.97 -84.14 12.40
CA GLU A 345 -34.49 -85.00 13.51
C GLU A 345 -34.98 -84.55 14.90
N ASN A 346 -35.24 -83.25 15.11
CA ASN A 346 -35.72 -82.74 16.40
C ASN A 346 -37.25 -82.82 16.60
N PHE A 347 -38.03 -83.05 15.54
CA PHE A 347 -39.49 -83.26 15.63
C PHE A 347 -39.89 -84.75 15.66
N GLY A 348 -38.92 -85.67 15.55
CA GLY A 348 -39.10 -87.11 15.57
C GLY A 348 -38.70 -87.80 16.89
N THR A 349 -39.15 -87.28 18.04
CA THR A 349 -39.12 -88.00 19.33
C THR A 349 -40.41 -87.79 20.11
#